data_AF-A0A1J3CVI4-F1
#
_entry.id   AF-A0A1J3CVI4-F1
#
_cell.length_a   1.000
_cell.length_b   1.000
_cell.length_c   1.000
_cell.angle_alpha   90.00
_cell.angle_beta   90.00
_cell.angle_gamma   90.00
#
_symmetry.space_group_name_H-M   'P 1'
#
loop_
_entity.id
_entity.type
_entity.pdbx_description
1 polymer ?
#
loop_
_entity_poly.entity_id
_entity_poly.type
_entity_poly.pdbx_seq_one_letter_code
_entity_poly.pdbx_strand_id
1 'polypeptide(L)'
;VYDRRWFPLVAKEWNLVTTTLTVNTSNGYDPPQGVMASAATYVNDNRTWDIPWISEDSTTQFHIYLHFAEIQTLLANETREFNVLLNGNVFYGSYSPKQLSIETMSTDSNSPERCERGICLLQMVKTRKSTLPPLLNAMEIFTVVEFPQSETNQDEVMAIKKIQTAYGLSRTSWQGDPCVPKQFLWDGLNCNNTDSSTPPTITSLNLSSSGLTDIIMPAFHNLTNLQEL
;
A
#
# COMPACT_ATOMS: atom_id res chain seq x y z
N VAL A 1 -0.37 -1.92 13.95
CA VAL A 1 -1.70 -2.07 13.29
C VAL A 1 -1.54 -2.54 11.85
N TYR A 2 -0.62 -2.00 11.04
CA TYR A 2 -0.29 -2.60 9.72
C TYR A 2 1.23 -2.69 9.43
N ASP A 3 2.07 -2.51 10.46
CA ASP A 3 3.55 -2.51 10.37
C ASP A 3 4.17 -1.67 9.24
N ARG A 4 3.39 -0.69 8.73
CA ARG A 4 3.83 0.31 7.76
C ARG A 4 4.89 1.22 8.40
N ARG A 5 5.95 1.48 7.65
CA ARG A 5 6.97 2.48 8.01
C ARG A 5 6.73 3.75 7.22
N TRP A 6 6.83 4.87 7.91
CA TRP A 6 6.70 6.20 7.32
C TRP A 6 8.05 6.90 7.41
N PHE A 7 8.52 7.38 6.27
CA PHE A 7 9.81 8.06 6.17
C PHE A 7 9.58 9.55 5.96
N PRO A 8 10.29 10.42 6.68
CA PRO A 8 10.18 11.85 6.48
C PRO A 8 10.75 12.21 5.12
N LEU A 9 9.92 12.80 4.26
CA LEU A 9 10.37 13.39 3.00
C LEU A 9 10.68 14.87 3.25
N VAL A 10 11.94 15.25 3.13
CA VAL A 10 12.42 16.60 3.44
C VAL A 10 13.24 17.12 2.27
N ALA A 11 12.91 18.32 1.79
CA ALA A 11 13.69 19.04 0.79
C ALA A 11 14.03 20.43 1.31
N LYS A 12 15.15 21.01 0.84
CA LYS A 12 15.59 22.36 1.24
C LYS A 12 14.57 23.45 0.95
N GLU A 13 13.71 23.20 -0.02
CA GLU A 13 12.70 24.14 -0.50
C GLU A 13 11.34 23.92 0.19
N TRP A 14 11.29 23.10 1.24
CA TRP A 14 10.07 22.80 1.97
C TRP A 14 10.17 23.34 3.40
N ASN A 15 9.05 23.88 3.88
CA ASN A 15 8.87 24.22 5.29
C ASN A 15 8.14 23.08 5.99
N LEU A 16 8.68 22.62 7.11
CA LEU A 16 8.03 21.64 7.97
C LEU A 16 7.08 22.35 8.94
N VAL A 17 5.86 21.84 9.02
CA VAL A 17 4.82 22.30 9.93
C VAL A 17 4.45 21.13 10.85
N THR A 18 4.27 21.41 12.13
CA THR A 18 3.87 20.40 13.12
C THR A 18 2.79 20.96 14.03
N THR A 19 2.00 20.07 14.62
CA THR A 19 1.02 20.40 15.65
C THR A 19 1.11 19.42 16.81
N THR A 20 0.77 19.88 18.01
CA THR A 20 0.60 19.03 19.20
C THR A 20 -0.84 18.60 19.41
N LEU A 21 -1.77 19.11 18.58
CA LEU A 21 -3.19 18.79 18.67
C LEU A 21 -3.47 17.41 18.05
N THR A 22 -4.49 16.75 18.57
CA THR A 22 -4.97 15.49 18.00
C THR A 22 -5.63 15.76 16.65
N VAL A 23 -5.27 14.96 15.65
CA VAL A 23 -5.85 14.96 14.31
C VAL A 23 -6.78 13.76 14.24
N ASN A 24 -8.01 13.94 13.78
CA ASN A 24 -8.88 12.81 13.52
C ASN A 24 -8.36 12.04 12.31
N THR A 25 -7.80 10.85 12.53
CA THR A 25 -7.27 9.96 11.48
C THR A 25 -8.28 8.92 10.99
N SER A 26 -9.55 9.03 11.39
CA SER A 26 -10.57 8.02 11.12
C SER A 26 -11.13 8.16 9.69
N ASN A 27 -10.47 7.54 8.71
CA ASN A 27 -10.92 7.55 7.32
C ASN A 27 -10.76 6.21 6.58
N GLY A 28 -10.46 5.13 7.30
CA GLY A 28 -10.28 3.79 6.73
C GLY A 28 -8.90 3.51 6.12
N TYR A 29 -8.04 4.53 5.97
CA TYR A 29 -6.64 4.37 5.56
C TYR A 29 -5.68 4.32 6.73
N ASP A 30 -6.13 4.72 7.92
CA ASP A 30 -5.44 4.64 9.21
C ASP A 30 -3.95 5.07 9.22
N PRO A 31 -3.56 6.21 8.59
CA PRO A 31 -2.20 6.70 8.74
C PRO A 31 -1.93 7.06 10.21
N PRO A 32 -0.69 6.84 10.72
CA PRO A 32 -0.39 7.07 12.12
C PRO A 32 -0.59 8.53 12.55
N GLN A 33 -1.03 8.74 13.79
CA GLN A 33 -1.25 10.08 14.37
C GLN A 33 0.00 10.97 14.26
N GLY A 34 1.19 10.42 14.49
CA GLY A 34 2.44 11.18 14.40
C GLY A 34 2.74 11.68 12.99
N VAL A 35 2.33 10.93 11.96
CA VAL A 35 2.46 11.34 10.56
C VAL A 35 1.51 12.49 10.27
N MET A 36 0.24 12.33 10.65
CA MET A 36 -0.80 13.33 10.38
C MET A 36 -0.66 14.62 11.19
N ALA A 37 0.07 14.58 12.32
CA ALA A 37 0.44 15.76 13.10
C ALA A 37 1.59 16.58 12.47
N SER A 38 2.13 16.14 11.34
CA SER A 38 3.15 16.83 10.56
C SER A 38 2.68 17.07 9.13
N ALA A 39 3.21 18.13 8.51
CA ALA A 39 3.00 18.42 7.10
C ALA A 39 4.14 19.24 6.54
N ALA A 40 4.27 19.23 5.21
CA ALA A 40 5.17 20.11 4.49
C ALA A 40 4.39 21.16 3.68
N THR A 41 5.02 22.31 3.44
CA THR A 41 4.59 23.31 2.46
C THR A 41 5.78 23.75 1.62
N TYR A 42 5.55 24.22 0.39
CA TYR A 42 6.63 24.81 -0.40
C TYR A 42 7.05 26.19 0.14
N VAL A 43 8.35 26.50 0.11
CA VAL A 43 8.87 27.80 0.59
C VAL A 43 8.43 28.96 -0.29
N ASN A 44 8.20 28.72 -1.58
CA ASN A 44 7.80 29.74 -2.53
C ASN A 44 6.31 29.66 -2.85
N ASP A 45 5.53 30.40 -2.06
CA ASP A 45 4.08 30.47 -2.12
C ASP A 45 3.50 30.98 -3.47
N ASN A 46 4.34 31.57 -4.34
CA ASN A 46 3.94 32.04 -5.67
C ASN A 46 4.23 31.05 -6.80
N ARG A 47 4.80 29.88 -6.50
CA ARG A 47 5.11 28.85 -7.50
C ARG A 47 4.33 27.57 -7.23
N THR A 48 4.16 26.79 -8.29
CA THR A 48 3.70 25.41 -8.17
C THR A 48 4.68 24.62 -7.31
N TRP A 49 4.15 23.84 -6.38
CA TRP A 49 4.93 22.88 -5.63
C TRP A 49 5.01 21.57 -6.41
N ASP A 50 6.15 21.35 -7.05
CA ASP A 50 6.45 20.16 -7.83
C ASP A 50 7.15 19.11 -6.97
N ILE A 51 6.63 17.88 -6.97
CA ILE A 51 7.18 16.72 -6.26
C ILE A 51 7.40 15.59 -7.27
N PRO A 52 8.59 15.49 -7.88
CA PRO A 52 8.89 14.45 -8.85
C PRO A 52 9.33 13.15 -8.15
N TRP A 53 9.03 12.02 -8.77
CA TRP A 53 9.68 10.74 -8.48
C TRP A 53 9.91 9.95 -9.77
N ILE A 54 10.85 9.00 -9.69
CA ILE A 54 11.23 8.18 -10.83
C ILE A 54 10.70 6.76 -10.59
N SER A 55 10.03 6.22 -11.60
CA SER A 55 9.78 4.79 -11.73
C SER A 55 10.93 4.17 -12.54
N GLU A 56 11.53 3.11 -12.03
CA GLU A 56 12.63 2.41 -12.72
C GLU A 56 12.18 1.86 -14.08
N ASP A 57 10.95 1.36 -14.15
CA ASP A 57 10.31 0.93 -15.37
C ASP A 57 9.19 1.90 -15.77
N SER A 58 9.28 2.42 -17.00
CA SER A 58 8.31 3.36 -17.56
C SER A 58 6.92 2.75 -17.82
N THR A 59 6.83 1.42 -17.81
CA THR A 59 5.56 0.69 -17.96
C THR A 59 4.86 0.42 -16.63
N THR A 60 5.56 0.63 -15.51
CA THR A 60 5.01 0.42 -14.17
C THR A 60 3.76 1.26 -13.96
N GLN A 61 2.71 0.54 -13.57
CA GLN A 61 1.46 1.11 -13.11
C GLN A 61 1.55 1.42 -11.63
N PHE A 62 0.87 2.46 -11.18
CA PHE A 62 0.85 2.81 -9.76
C PHE A 62 -0.50 3.38 -9.30
N HIS A 63 -0.75 3.22 -8.01
CA HIS A 63 -1.73 3.99 -7.27
C HIS A 63 -1.02 4.96 -6.33
N ILE A 64 -1.61 6.14 -6.15
CA ILE A 64 -1.12 7.14 -5.21
C ILE A 64 -2.22 7.47 -4.21
N TYR A 65 -1.83 7.65 -2.96
CA TYR A 65 -2.68 8.08 -1.87
C TYR A 65 -2.05 9.33 -1.25
N LEU A 66 -2.80 10.43 -1.23
CA LEU A 66 -2.38 11.71 -0.68
C LEU A 66 -3.22 12.00 0.55
N HIS A 67 -2.56 12.18 1.68
CA HIS A 67 -3.20 12.43 2.97
C HIS A 67 -3.07 13.90 3.34
N PHE A 68 -4.22 14.51 3.64
CA PHE A 68 -4.32 15.93 3.95
C PHE A 68 -5.08 16.15 5.24
N ALA A 69 -4.62 17.09 6.06
CA ALA A 69 -5.33 17.67 7.19
C ALA A 69 -4.77 19.09 7.42
N GLU A 70 -5.65 20.08 7.61
CA GLU A 70 -5.21 21.41 8.01
C GLU A 70 -4.82 21.37 9.49
N ILE A 71 -3.52 21.44 9.76
CA ILE A 71 -2.94 21.33 11.10
C ILE A 71 -2.52 22.67 11.69
N GLN A 72 -2.58 23.75 10.90
CA GLN A 72 -2.35 25.11 11.36
C GLN A 72 -3.69 25.76 11.75
N THR A 73 -3.66 26.60 12.77
CA THR A 73 -4.81 27.45 13.10
C THR A 73 -4.84 28.62 12.13
N LEU A 74 -5.78 28.60 11.19
CA LEU A 74 -5.97 29.68 10.22
C LEU A 74 -6.69 30.87 10.85
N LEU A 75 -6.22 32.08 10.59
CA LEU A 75 -6.93 33.32 10.92
C LEU A 75 -8.15 33.50 10.00
N ALA A 76 -9.08 34.38 10.39
CA ALA A 76 -10.31 34.62 9.63
C ALA A 76 -10.09 35.14 8.20
N ASN A 77 -8.95 35.77 7.93
CA ASN A 77 -8.52 36.25 6.61
C ASN A 77 -7.55 35.29 5.91
N GLU A 78 -7.25 34.14 6.50
CA GLU A 78 -6.38 33.14 5.92
C GLU A 78 -7.18 31.99 5.32
N THR A 79 -6.75 31.57 4.15
CA THR A 79 -7.37 30.50 3.38
C THR A 79 -6.29 29.65 2.77
N ARG A 80 -6.49 28.32 2.80
CA ARG A 80 -5.67 27.38 2.06
C ARG A 80 -6.53 26.65 1.05
N GLU A 81 -6.36 27.01 -0.21
CA GLU A 81 -7.04 26.38 -1.35
C GLU A 81 -6.04 26.12 -2.49
N PHE A 82 -6.02 24.91 -3.02
CA PHE A 82 -5.11 24.53 -4.10
C PHE A 82 -5.70 23.47 -5.02
N ASN A 83 -5.18 23.41 -6.24
CA ASN A 83 -5.43 22.29 -7.15
C ASN A 83 -4.32 21.26 -6.97
N VAL A 84 -4.69 19.99 -7.12
CA VAL A 84 -3.75 18.86 -7.17
C VAL A 84 -3.75 18.35 -8.59
N LEU A 85 -2.57 18.30 -9.21
CA LEU A 85 -2.36 17.73 -10.53
C LEU A 85 -1.42 16.55 -10.42
N LEU A 86 -1.68 15.53 -11.23
CA LEU A 86 -0.82 14.37 -11.38
C LEU A 86 -0.44 14.26 -12.86
N ASN A 87 0.86 14.31 -13.14
CA ASN A 87 1.41 14.30 -14.50
C ASN A 87 0.77 15.37 -15.42
N GLY A 88 0.52 16.57 -14.86
CA GLY A 88 -0.10 17.69 -15.57
C GLY A 88 -1.62 17.61 -15.71
N ASN A 89 -2.25 16.49 -15.37
CA ASN A 89 -3.70 16.32 -15.39
C ASN A 89 -4.32 16.72 -14.05
N VAL A 90 -5.52 17.32 -14.08
CA VAL A 90 -6.23 17.69 -12.85
C VAL A 90 -6.67 16.43 -12.11
N PHE A 91 -6.07 16.19 -10.96
CA PHE A 91 -6.42 15.08 -10.07
C PHE A 91 -7.53 15.49 -9.10
N TYR A 92 -7.43 16.70 -8.54
CA TYR A 92 -8.49 17.32 -7.75
C TYR A 92 -8.43 18.85 -7.86
N GLY A 93 -9.59 19.51 -8.00
CA GLY A 93 -9.68 20.97 -8.16
C GLY A 93 -10.21 21.67 -6.91
N SER A 94 -9.67 22.87 -6.62
CA SER A 94 -10.13 23.77 -5.55
C SER A 94 -10.27 23.09 -4.18
N TYR A 95 -9.25 22.33 -3.80
CA TYR A 95 -9.23 21.60 -2.54
C TYR A 95 -8.87 22.49 -1.36
N SER A 96 -9.58 22.36 -0.25
CA SER A 96 -9.25 22.95 1.04
C SER A 96 -9.25 21.85 2.10
N PRO A 97 -8.10 21.56 2.75
CA PRO A 97 -8.04 20.52 3.78
C PRO A 97 -8.92 20.84 4.99
N LYS A 98 -9.52 19.81 5.59
CA LYS A 98 -10.31 19.96 6.82
C LYS A 98 -9.41 20.18 8.04
N GLN A 99 -9.83 21.08 8.92
CA GLN A 99 -9.12 21.37 10.16
C GLN A 99 -9.07 20.13 11.07
N LEU A 100 -7.85 19.70 11.42
CA LEU A 100 -7.57 18.58 12.32
C LEU A 100 -8.36 17.31 11.99
N SER A 101 -8.69 17.09 10.71
CA SER A 101 -9.39 15.90 10.25
C SER A 101 -8.82 15.49 8.91
N ILE A 102 -8.46 14.21 8.80
CA ILE A 102 -7.88 13.68 7.59
C ILE A 102 -8.90 13.58 6.46
N GLU A 103 -8.43 13.84 5.25
CA GLU A 103 -9.01 13.36 4.00
C GLU A 103 -7.90 12.70 3.17
N THR A 104 -8.24 11.60 2.50
CA THR A 104 -7.33 10.92 1.57
C THR A 104 -7.86 11.08 0.16
N MET A 105 -7.03 11.57 -0.74
CA MET A 105 -7.25 11.49 -2.18
C MET A 105 -6.50 10.29 -2.73
N SER A 106 -7.14 9.50 -3.59
CA SER A 106 -6.49 8.34 -4.21
C SER A 106 -6.88 8.20 -5.67
N THR A 107 -6.04 7.52 -6.45
CA THR A 107 -6.43 7.07 -7.78
C THR A 107 -7.55 6.03 -7.68
N ASP A 108 -8.32 5.88 -8.77
CA ASP A 108 -9.33 4.83 -8.86
C ASP A 108 -8.63 3.46 -8.82
N SER A 109 -9.16 2.54 -8.01
CA SER A 109 -8.63 1.18 -7.88
C SER A 109 -8.61 0.41 -9.19
N ASN A 110 -9.49 0.73 -10.14
CA ASN A 110 -9.58 0.08 -11.44
C ASN A 110 -8.79 0.80 -12.55
N SER A 111 -8.23 1.97 -12.25
CA SER A 111 -7.51 2.79 -13.24
C SER A 111 -6.17 3.24 -12.66
N PRO A 112 -5.16 2.36 -12.61
CA PRO A 112 -3.82 2.74 -12.18
C PRO A 112 -3.19 3.72 -13.18
N GLU A 113 -2.35 4.59 -12.65
CA GLU A 113 -1.67 5.63 -13.42
C GLU A 113 -0.34 5.12 -13.98
N ARG A 114 0.15 5.80 -15.01
CA ARG A 114 1.48 5.56 -15.59
C ARG A 114 2.21 6.88 -15.78
N CYS A 115 3.53 6.81 -15.75
CA CYS A 115 4.38 7.97 -15.92
C CYS A 115 5.12 7.91 -17.25
N GLU A 116 5.02 8.99 -18.01
CA GLU A 116 5.71 9.09 -19.28
C GLU A 116 7.22 9.03 -19.05
N ARG A 117 7.89 8.08 -19.73
CA ARG A 117 9.34 7.86 -19.63
C ARG A 117 9.82 7.59 -18.18
N GLY A 118 8.93 7.06 -17.33
CA GLY A 118 9.23 6.75 -15.94
C GLY A 118 9.34 7.98 -15.02
N ILE A 119 9.02 9.18 -15.49
CA ILE A 119 9.08 10.41 -14.67
C ILE A 119 7.66 10.77 -14.25
N CYS A 120 7.41 10.67 -12.96
CA CYS A 120 6.14 11.04 -12.35
C CYS A 120 6.23 12.41 -11.69
N LEU A 121 5.13 13.14 -11.70
CA LEU A 121 5.09 14.49 -11.15
C LEU A 121 3.76 14.76 -10.44
N LEU A 122 3.82 14.94 -9.12
CA LEU A 122 2.74 15.50 -8.34
C LEU A 122 2.93 17.01 -8.26
N GLN A 123 1.88 17.77 -8.53
CA GLN A 123 1.92 19.22 -8.50
C GLN A 123 0.79 19.76 -7.63
N MET A 124 1.13 20.67 -6.72
CA MET A 124 0.14 21.43 -5.97
C MET A 124 0.19 22.89 -6.38
N VAL A 125 -0.93 23.39 -6.89
CA VAL A 125 -1.04 24.73 -7.47
C VAL A 125 -1.97 25.56 -6.60
N LYS A 126 -1.40 26.55 -5.89
CA LYS A 126 -2.16 27.52 -5.11
C LYS A 126 -3.22 28.21 -5.97
N THR A 127 -4.47 28.30 -5.49
CA THR A 127 -5.49 29.08 -6.19
C THR A 127 -5.40 30.56 -5.84
N ARG A 128 -6.05 31.42 -6.64
CA ARG A 128 -6.11 32.86 -6.38
C ARG A 128 -6.87 33.23 -5.09
N LYS A 129 -7.68 32.31 -4.55
CA LYS A 129 -8.42 32.53 -3.30
C LYS A 129 -7.58 32.23 -2.07
N SER A 130 -6.49 31.50 -2.22
CA SER A 130 -5.64 31.07 -1.13
C SER A 130 -4.69 32.19 -0.71
N THR A 131 -4.53 32.40 0.58
CA THR A 131 -3.46 33.24 1.13
C THR A 131 -2.24 32.41 1.51
N LEU A 132 -2.41 31.11 1.72
CA LEU A 132 -1.36 30.19 2.16
C LEU A 132 -0.92 29.23 1.04
N PRO A 133 0.31 28.68 1.12
CA PRO A 133 0.79 27.69 0.15
C PRO A 133 0.01 26.37 0.27
N PRO A 134 0.10 25.46 -0.71
CA PRO A 134 -0.41 24.10 -0.52
C PRO A 134 0.29 23.38 0.64
N LEU A 135 -0.40 22.41 1.22
CA LEU A 135 0.05 21.64 2.38
C LEU A 135 -0.19 20.16 2.11
N LEU A 136 0.79 19.31 2.44
CA LEU A 136 0.71 17.85 2.30
C LEU A 136 1.21 17.20 3.58
N ASN A 137 0.41 16.31 4.19
CA ASN A 137 0.80 15.61 5.42
C ASN A 137 1.58 14.34 5.08
N ALA A 138 1.07 13.53 4.16
CA ALA A 138 1.74 12.30 3.76
C ALA A 138 1.31 11.82 2.37
N MET A 139 2.14 10.95 1.78
CA MET A 139 1.93 10.35 0.47
C MET A 139 2.37 8.88 0.52
N GLU A 140 1.53 7.99 -0.02
CA GLU A 140 1.87 6.59 -0.29
C GLU A 140 1.80 6.35 -1.80
N ILE A 141 2.77 5.63 -2.35
CA ILE A 141 2.81 5.23 -3.76
C ILE A 141 2.93 3.70 -3.79
N PHE A 142 1.98 3.04 -4.44
CA PHE A 142 1.95 1.59 -4.61
C PHE A 142 2.11 1.25 -6.07
N THR A 143 3.09 0.42 -6.41
CA THR A 143 3.23 -0.11 -7.76
C THR A 143 2.33 -1.32 -7.94
N VAL A 144 1.69 -1.43 -9.10
CA VAL A 144 0.92 -2.61 -9.48
C VAL A 144 1.92 -3.68 -9.88
N VAL A 145 1.85 -4.82 -9.21
CA VAL A 145 2.64 -6.01 -9.53
C VAL A 145 1.72 -6.99 -10.22
N GLU A 146 1.95 -7.22 -11.51
CA GLU A 146 1.29 -8.30 -12.24
C GLU A 146 1.99 -9.61 -11.93
N PHE A 147 1.30 -10.54 -11.29
CA PHE A 147 1.81 -11.89 -11.10
C PHE A 147 1.62 -12.68 -12.40
N PRO A 148 2.70 -13.25 -12.97
CA PRO A 148 2.59 -14.04 -14.21
C PRO A 148 1.88 -15.39 -13.98
N GLN A 149 1.56 -15.73 -12.74
CA GLN A 149 0.97 -16.99 -12.32
C GLN A 149 -0.16 -16.71 -11.34
N SER A 150 -1.25 -17.46 -11.44
CA SER A 150 -2.30 -17.46 -10.42
C SER A 150 -1.73 -17.90 -9.07
N GLU A 151 -2.24 -17.27 -8.01
CA GLU A 151 -2.00 -17.69 -6.63
C GLU A 151 -2.57 -19.10 -6.39
N THR A 152 -2.03 -19.79 -5.39
CA THR A 152 -2.52 -21.11 -4.99
C THR A 152 -4.01 -21.04 -4.65
N ASN A 153 -4.75 -22.11 -4.96
CA ASN A 153 -6.15 -22.24 -4.59
C ASN A 153 -6.40 -21.83 -3.12
N GLN A 154 -7.22 -20.80 -2.91
CA GLN A 154 -7.37 -20.13 -1.63
C GLN A 154 -7.88 -21.07 -0.52
N ASP A 155 -8.74 -22.03 -0.86
CA ASP A 155 -9.23 -23.02 0.10
C ASP A 155 -8.10 -23.94 0.59
N GLU A 156 -7.22 -24.35 -0.33
CA GLU A 156 -6.04 -25.16 0.01
C GLU A 156 -5.00 -24.34 0.80
N VAL A 157 -4.82 -23.04 0.51
CA VAL A 157 -3.99 -22.12 1.32
C VAL A 157 -4.53 -22.04 2.76
N MET A 158 -5.84 -21.86 2.92
CA MET A 158 -6.46 -21.82 4.24
C MET A 158 -6.32 -23.16 4.97
N ALA A 159 -6.47 -24.28 4.26
CA ALA A 159 -6.32 -25.62 4.80
C ALA A 159 -4.90 -25.87 5.33
N ILE A 160 -3.87 -25.59 4.53
CA ILE A 160 -2.49 -25.82 4.94
C ILE A 160 -2.04 -24.89 6.07
N LYS A 161 -2.49 -23.63 6.09
CA LYS A 161 -2.21 -22.72 7.22
C LYS A 161 -2.87 -23.19 8.53
N LYS A 162 -4.06 -23.79 8.45
CA LYS A 162 -4.71 -24.43 9.61
C LYS A 162 -3.89 -25.64 10.09
N ILE A 163 -3.42 -26.49 9.18
CA ILE A 163 -2.55 -27.64 9.49
C ILE A 163 -1.24 -27.15 10.15
N GLN A 164 -0.59 -26.14 9.56
CA GLN A 164 0.62 -25.51 10.09
C GLN A 164 0.42 -25.05 11.54
N THR A 165 -0.68 -24.33 11.79
CA THR A 165 -0.99 -23.79 13.12
C THR A 165 -1.32 -24.90 14.12
N ALA A 166 -2.16 -25.87 13.72
CA ALA A 166 -2.64 -26.93 14.59
C ALA A 166 -1.53 -27.84 15.11
N TYR A 167 -0.56 -28.15 14.25
CA TYR A 167 0.59 -28.99 14.60
C TYR A 167 1.83 -28.20 15.03
N GLY A 168 1.73 -26.87 15.19
CA GLY A 168 2.85 -26.03 15.58
C GLY A 168 4.05 -26.11 14.61
N LEU A 169 3.79 -26.31 13.31
CA LEU A 169 4.84 -26.47 12.31
C LEU A 169 5.56 -25.15 12.07
N SER A 170 6.85 -25.11 12.42
CA SER A 170 7.71 -23.95 12.23
C SER A 170 8.78 -24.25 11.18
N ARG A 171 8.37 -24.27 9.90
CA ARG A 171 9.30 -24.36 8.76
C ARG A 171 9.54 -22.96 8.21
N THR A 172 10.80 -22.59 8.02
CA THR A 172 11.18 -21.24 7.55
C THR A 172 10.69 -20.92 6.15
N SER A 173 10.55 -21.94 5.28
CA SER A 173 10.01 -21.80 3.94
C SER A 173 8.49 -21.61 3.91
N TRP A 174 7.77 -21.91 4.99
CA TRP A 174 6.31 -21.85 5.04
C TRP A 174 5.82 -20.43 5.32
N GLN A 175 6.11 -19.52 4.39
CA GLN A 175 5.76 -18.10 4.41
C GLN A 175 5.19 -17.69 3.05
N GLY A 176 4.14 -16.87 3.04
CA GLY A 176 3.51 -16.39 1.81
C GLY A 176 2.56 -17.39 1.16
N ASP A 177 2.66 -17.51 -0.17
CA ASP A 177 1.91 -18.48 -0.98
C ASP A 177 2.65 -19.84 -0.99
N PRO A 178 1.93 -20.96 -0.81
CA PRO A 178 2.56 -22.28 -0.65
C PRO A 178 3.16 -22.87 -1.92
N CYS A 179 2.63 -22.56 -3.11
CA CYS A 179 3.04 -23.19 -4.36
C CYS A 179 3.79 -22.25 -5.32
N VAL A 180 3.57 -20.93 -5.24
CA VAL A 180 4.15 -19.95 -6.17
C VAL A 180 4.86 -18.79 -5.46
N PRO A 181 5.95 -18.25 -6.06
CA PRO A 181 6.59 -18.74 -7.28
C PRO A 181 7.31 -20.07 -7.06
N LYS A 182 7.45 -20.91 -8.11
CA LYS A 182 8.04 -22.27 -8.01
C LYS A 182 9.41 -22.31 -7.31
N GLN A 183 10.20 -21.25 -7.43
CA GLN A 183 11.51 -21.11 -6.79
C GLN A 183 11.44 -20.96 -5.26
N PHE A 184 10.29 -20.57 -4.71
CA PHE A 184 9.99 -20.42 -3.28
C PHE A 184 8.87 -21.37 -2.83
N LEU A 185 8.64 -22.47 -3.57
CA LEU A 185 7.74 -23.56 -3.16
C LEU A 185 8.07 -23.98 -1.74
N TRP A 186 7.04 -24.10 -0.89
CA TRP A 186 7.23 -24.48 0.50
C TRP A 186 7.87 -25.87 0.63
N ASP A 187 8.82 -26.01 1.57
CA ASP A 187 9.53 -27.28 1.73
C ASP A 187 8.58 -28.41 2.13
N GLY A 188 8.71 -29.53 1.43
CA GLY A 188 7.87 -30.69 1.60
C GLY A 188 6.53 -30.59 0.88
N LEU A 189 6.26 -29.55 0.09
CA LEU A 189 5.12 -29.54 -0.82
C LEU A 189 5.51 -29.98 -2.22
N ASN A 190 4.54 -30.56 -2.91
CA ASN A 190 4.49 -30.56 -4.36
C ASN A 190 3.15 -30.00 -4.78
N CYS A 191 3.12 -29.30 -5.91
CA CYS A 191 1.92 -28.66 -6.40
C CYS A 191 1.74 -28.88 -7.91
N ASN A 192 0.49 -29.00 -8.34
CA ASN A 192 0.14 -29.00 -9.75
C ASN A 192 0.06 -27.57 -10.27
N ASN A 193 1.09 -27.16 -11.02
CA ASN A 193 1.30 -25.79 -11.49
C ASN A 193 1.54 -25.80 -13.01
N THR A 194 0.73 -26.58 -13.74
CA THR A 194 0.91 -26.87 -15.17
C THR A 194 0.46 -25.71 -16.07
N ASP A 195 -0.61 -25.01 -15.68
CA ASP A 195 -1.11 -23.80 -16.35
C ASP A 195 -0.98 -22.59 -15.41
N SER A 196 -0.35 -21.52 -15.90
CA SER A 196 -0.16 -20.27 -15.17
C SER A 196 -1.47 -19.51 -14.92
N SER A 197 -2.53 -19.84 -15.66
CA SER A 197 -3.85 -19.20 -15.62
C SER A 197 -4.81 -19.91 -14.67
N THR A 198 -4.42 -21.06 -14.13
CA THR A 198 -5.20 -21.83 -13.15
C THR A 198 -4.51 -21.79 -11.80
N PRO A 199 -5.25 -21.58 -10.70
CA PRO A 199 -4.69 -21.66 -9.36
C PRO A 199 -3.95 -22.99 -9.13
N PRO A 200 -2.67 -22.96 -8.75
CA PRO A 200 -1.95 -24.12 -8.25
C PRO A 200 -2.71 -24.85 -7.15
N THR A 201 -2.53 -26.17 -7.09
CA THR A 201 -3.13 -27.02 -6.04
C THR A 201 -2.07 -27.94 -5.46
N ILE A 202 -2.13 -28.18 -4.16
CA ILE A 202 -1.19 -28.99 -3.38
C ILE A 202 -1.48 -30.46 -3.67
N THR A 203 -0.50 -31.15 -4.28
CA THR A 203 -0.59 -32.58 -4.62
C THR A 203 0.18 -33.46 -3.66
N SER A 204 1.18 -32.93 -2.96
CA SER A 204 1.94 -33.67 -1.96
C SER A 204 2.23 -32.79 -0.75
N LEU A 205 2.16 -33.36 0.44
CA LEU A 205 2.50 -32.70 1.71
C LEU A 205 3.31 -33.65 2.58
N ASN A 206 4.63 -33.50 2.56
CA ASN A 206 5.54 -34.31 3.35
C ASN A 206 5.69 -33.74 4.77
N LEU A 207 5.08 -34.42 5.73
CA LEU A 207 5.20 -34.14 7.17
C LEU A 207 6.16 -35.08 7.90
N SER A 208 6.91 -35.91 7.18
CA SER A 208 7.89 -36.83 7.76
C SER A 208 8.88 -36.09 8.67
N SER A 209 9.27 -36.73 9.76
CA SER A 209 10.17 -36.16 10.78
C SER A 209 9.64 -34.93 11.51
N SER A 210 8.35 -34.58 11.36
CA SER A 210 7.74 -33.45 12.08
C SER A 210 7.26 -33.83 13.49
N GLY A 211 7.44 -35.08 13.92
CA GLY A 211 7.14 -35.52 15.30
C GLY A 211 5.66 -35.42 15.68
N LEU A 212 4.75 -35.54 14.71
CA LEU A 212 3.31 -35.38 14.92
C LEU A 212 2.76 -36.50 15.80
N THR A 213 2.14 -36.13 16.92
CA THR A 213 1.57 -37.08 17.90
C THR A 213 0.05 -36.95 18.06
N ASP A 214 -0.59 -36.01 17.35
CA ASP A 214 -2.01 -35.68 17.47
C ASP A 214 -2.89 -36.29 16.37
N ILE A 215 -4.21 -36.18 16.56
CA ILE A 215 -5.22 -36.62 15.59
C ILE A 215 -5.06 -35.92 14.24
N ILE A 216 -5.45 -36.60 13.17
CA ILE A 216 -5.49 -36.02 11.81
C ILE A 216 -6.57 -34.93 11.77
N MET A 217 -6.15 -33.68 11.51
CA MET A 217 -7.02 -32.51 11.49
C MET A 217 -7.99 -32.56 10.30
N PRO A 218 -9.29 -32.23 10.47
CA PRO A 218 -10.24 -32.20 9.36
C PRO A 218 -9.83 -31.28 8.19
N ALA A 219 -8.95 -30.30 8.43
CA ALA A 219 -8.42 -29.42 7.39
C ALA A 219 -7.70 -30.16 6.26
N PHE A 220 -7.15 -31.37 6.49
CA PHE A 220 -6.57 -32.18 5.41
C PHE A 220 -7.58 -32.53 4.31
N HIS A 221 -8.88 -32.67 4.65
CA HIS A 221 -9.93 -32.92 3.66
C HIS A 221 -10.09 -31.76 2.66
N ASN A 222 -9.70 -30.54 3.05
CA ASN A 222 -9.80 -29.38 2.17
C ASN A 222 -8.60 -29.26 1.20
N LEU A 223 -7.58 -30.11 1.34
CA LEU A 223 -6.53 -30.29 0.33
C LEU A 223 -7.04 -31.29 -0.73
N THR A 224 -8.00 -30.85 -1.53
CA THR A 224 -8.80 -31.75 -2.39
C THR A 224 -8.00 -32.47 -3.47
N ASN A 225 -6.84 -31.93 -3.84
CA ASN A 225 -5.95 -32.50 -4.86
C ASN A 225 -4.77 -33.26 -4.26
N LEU A 226 -4.74 -33.46 -2.94
CA LEU A 226 -3.67 -34.16 -2.24
C LEU A 226 -3.64 -35.63 -2.64
N GLN A 227 -2.50 -36.08 -3.15
CA GLN A 227 -2.24 -37.45 -3.59
C GLN A 227 -1.31 -38.18 -2.63
N GLU A 228 -0.40 -37.44 -1.98
CA GLU A 228 0.64 -37.97 -1.10
C GLU A 228 0.73 -37.16 0.21
N LEU A 229 0.82 -37.85 1.35
CA LEU A 229 0.93 -37.30 2.71
C LEU A 229 2.04 -38.00 3.50
#